data_AF-T0L5Q8-F1
#
_entry.id   AF-T0L5Q8-F1
#
_cell.length_a   1.000
_cell.length_b   1.000
_cell.length_c   1.000
_cell.angle_alpha   90.00
_cell.angle_beta   90.00
_cell.angle_gamma   90.00
#
_symmetry.space_group_name_H-M   'P 1'
#
loop_
_entity.id
_entity.type
_entity.pdbx_description
1 polymer ?
#
loop_
_entity_poly.entity_id
_entity_poly.type
_entity_poly.pdbx_seq_one_letter_code
_entity_poly.pdbx_strand_id
1 'polypeptide(L)' 'MIFSILTYKPTPFYIFDEIDSALDLNYTQNIGEILKKEFNNSQFIVISLKNGLYENANNVYKVFIKDGKSNICQIK' A
#
# COMPACT_ATOMS: atom_id res chain seq x y z
N MET A 1 -3.21 1.35 -16.32
CA MET A 1 -4.57 1.94 -16.29
C MET A 1 -4.88 2.63 -14.97
N ILE A 2 -4.69 1.98 -13.81
CA ILE A 2 -4.95 2.60 -12.48
C ILE A 2 -4.16 3.89 -12.27
N PHE A 3 -2.83 3.88 -12.46
CA PHE A 3 -2.01 5.09 -12.30
C PHE A 3 -2.47 6.26 -13.17
N SER A 4 -2.87 5.99 -14.42
CA SER A 4 -3.38 7.01 -15.34
C SER A 4 -4.62 7.73 -14.78
N ILE A 5 -5.49 7.03 -14.05
CA ILE A 5 -6.67 7.61 -13.39
C ILE A 5 -6.25 8.47 -12.20
N LEU A 6 -5.31 8.00 -11.38
CA LEU A 6 -4.80 8.73 -10.22
C LEU A 6 -4.12 10.06 -10.63
N THR A 7 -3.41 10.05 -11.77
CA THR A 7 -2.79 11.25 -12.33
C THR A 7 -3.80 12.18 -13.00
N TYR A 8 -4.84 11.64 -13.64
CA TYR A 8 -5.87 12.44 -14.30
C TYR A 8 -6.78 13.18 -13.30
N LYS A 9 -7.16 12.52 -12.20
CA LYS A 9 -7.99 13.11 -11.14
C LYS A 9 -7.39 12.82 -9.77
N PRO A 10 -6.42 13.65 -9.32
CA PRO A 10 -5.78 13.45 -8.03
C PRO A 10 -6.80 13.67 -6.90
N THR A 11 -6.83 12.73 -5.96
CA THR A 11 -7.67 12.74 -4.76
C THR A 11 -6.75 12.78 -3.54
N PRO A 12 -7.13 13.44 -2.43
CA PRO A 12 -6.31 13.49 -1.22
C PRO A 12 -6.10 12.12 -0.57
N PHE A 13 -6.87 11.10 -0.95
CA PHE A 13 -6.89 9.80 -0.26
C PHE A 13 -7.21 8.64 -1.20
N TYR A 14 -6.50 7.52 -1.03
CA TYR A 14 -6.66 6.28 -1.80
C TYR A 14 -6.57 5.04 -0.89
N ILE A 15 -7.40 4.03 -1.17
CA ILE A 15 -7.33 2.70 -0.55
C ILE A 15 -7.12 1.66 -1.65
N PHE A 16 -6.10 0.84 -1.49
CA PHE A 16 -5.83 -0.32 -2.34
C PHE A 16 -5.90 -1.61 -1.54
N ASP A 17 -6.62 -2.60 -2.08
CA ASP A 17 -6.80 -3.91 -1.47
C ASP A 17 -6.25 -5.00 -2.40
N GLU A 18 -5.25 -5.75 -1.92
CA GLU A 18 -4.58 -6.87 -2.61
C GLU A 18 -4.19 -6.63 -4.07
N ILE A 19 -3.88 -5.37 -4.43
CA ILE A 19 -3.54 -4.97 -5.80
C ILE A 19 -2.27 -5.63 -6.34
N ASP A 20 -1.46 -6.21 -5.45
CA ASP A 20 -0.19 -6.84 -5.72
C ASP A 20 -0.25 -8.37 -5.76
N SER A 21 -1.43 -8.96 -5.54
CA SER A 21 -1.66 -10.41 -5.59
C SER A 21 -1.06 -11.06 -6.85
N ALA A 22 -1.27 -10.46 -8.02
CA ALA A 22 -0.79 -10.94 -9.32
C ALA A 22 0.62 -10.45 -9.72
N LEU A 23 1.29 -9.62 -8.91
CA LEU A 23 2.57 -8.99 -9.27
C LEU A 23 3.77 -9.68 -8.62
N ASP A 24 4.92 -9.72 -9.27
CA ASP A 24 6.15 -10.20 -8.63
C ASP A 24 6.78 -9.15 -7.69
N LEU A 25 7.81 -9.55 -6.94
CA LEU A 25 8.46 -8.68 -5.96
C LEU A 25 9.07 -7.42 -6.60
N ASN A 26 9.69 -7.52 -7.76
CA ASN A 26 10.31 -6.38 -8.45
C ASN A 26 9.27 -5.34 -8.85
N TYR A 27 8.13 -5.79 -9.40
CA TYR A 27 7.03 -4.89 -9.74
C TYR A 27 6.42 -4.24 -8.49
N THR A 28 6.27 -4.97 -7.38
CA THR A 28 5.75 -4.38 -6.14
C THR A 28 6.66 -3.31 -5.54
N GLN A 29 7.98 -3.50 -5.59
CA GLN A 29 8.93 -2.48 -5.14
C GLN A 29 8.85 -1.21 -6.00
N ASN A 30 8.83 -1.37 -7.32
CA ASN A 30 8.70 -0.23 -8.25
C ASN A 30 7.42 0.57 -8.03
N ILE A 31 6.29 -0.12 -7.77
CA ILE A 31 5.03 0.53 -7.43
C ILE A 31 5.16 1.32 -6.13
N GLY A 32 5.75 0.73 -5.09
CA GLY A 32 5.97 1.40 -3.81
C GLY A 32 6.81 2.68 -3.96
N GLU A 33 7.84 2.64 -4.79
CA GLU A 33 8.65 3.83 -5.10
C GLU A 33 7.87 4.91 -5.85
N ILE A 34 7.11 4.54 -6.87
CA ILE A 34 6.29 5.48 -7.65
C ILE A 34 5.26 6.16 -6.74
N LEU A 35 4.56 5.39 -5.90
CA LEU A 35 3.58 5.92 -4.95
C LEU A 35 4.21 6.94 -4.00
N LYS A 36 5.42 6.63 -3.50
CA LYS A 36 6.16 7.51 -2.58
C LYS A 36 6.69 8.78 -3.24
N LYS A 37 7.11 8.72 -4.52
CA LYS A 37 7.73 9.86 -5.23
C LYS A 37 6.70 10.80 -5.86
N GLU A 38 5.69 10.24 -6.52
CA GLU A 38 4.77 10.99 -7.39
C GLU A 38 3.58 11.60 -6.65
N PHE A 39 3.19 11.04 -5.50
CA PHE A 39 1.94 11.42 -4.82
C PHE A 39 2.14 12.01 -3.42
N ASN A 40 3.03 13.00 -3.30
CA ASN A 40 3.38 13.63 -2.01
C ASN A 40 2.20 14.33 -1.30
N ASN A 41 1.15 14.70 -2.03
CA ASN A 41 -0.05 15.38 -1.50
C ASN A 41 -1.25 14.44 -1.32
N SER A 42 -1.07 13.13 -1.47
CA SER A 42 -2.13 12.13 -1.33
C SER A 42 -1.76 11.07 -0.30
N GLN A 43 -2.73 10.66 0.51
CA GLN A 43 -2.56 9.57 1.46
C GLN A 43 -2.96 8.24 0.81
N PHE A 44 -2.08 7.23 0.94
CA PHE A 44 -2.35 5.87 0.50
C PHE A 44 -2.47 4.94 1.70
N ILE A 45 -3.54 4.17 1.74
CA ILE A 45 -3.67 2.99 2.59
C ILE A 45 -3.63 1.78 1.67
N VAL A 46 -2.67 0.89 1.88
CA VAL A 46 -2.57 -0.33 1.07
C VAL A 46 -2.62 -1.56 1.96
N ILE A 47 -3.50 -2.49 1.58
CA ILE A 47 -3.62 -3.82 2.17
C ILE A 47 -2.89 -4.77 1.22
N SER A 48 -1.88 -5.45 1.74
CA SER A 48 -0.99 -6.31 0.98
C SER A 48 -0.39 -7.40 1.87
N LEU A 49 -0.09 -8.55 1.26
CA LEU A 49 0.66 -9.64 1.88
C LEU A 49 2.13 -9.71 1.42
N LYS A 50 2.57 -8.84 0.50
CA LYS A 50 3.92 -8.86 -0.08
C LYS A 50 4.80 -7.72 0.43
N ASN A 51 6.03 -8.08 0.78
CA ASN A 51 7.01 -7.18 1.40
C ASN A 51 7.36 -5.97 0.54
N GLY A 52 7.44 -6.15 -0.79
CA GLY A 52 7.91 -5.10 -1.69
C GLY A 52 7.09 -3.80 -1.65
N LEU A 53 5.80 -3.89 -1.29
CA LEU A 53 4.94 -2.71 -1.22
C LEU A 53 5.05 -1.99 0.13
N TYR A 54 4.96 -2.73 1.25
CA TYR A 54 4.93 -2.12 2.58
C TYR A 54 6.32 -1.69 3.09
N GLU A 55 7.42 -2.19 2.52
CA GLU A 55 8.78 -1.71 2.84
C GLU A 55 8.94 -0.21 2.55
N ASN A 56 8.26 0.28 1.50
CA ASN A 56 8.27 1.66 1.07
C ASN A 56 7.35 2.58 1.90
N ALA A 57 6.46 2.00 2.72
CA ALA A 57 5.47 2.75 3.50
C ALA A 57 6.10 3.58 4.61
N ASN A 58 5.47 4.72 4.94
CA ASN A 58 5.84 5.55 6.08
C ASN A 58 5.54 4.83 7.40
N ASN A 59 4.34 4.27 7.52
CA ASN A 59 3.89 3.48 8.66
C ASN A 59 3.45 2.09 8.19
N VAL A 60 3.69 1.06 8.99
CA VAL A 60 3.26 -0.30 8.70
C VAL A 60 2.47 -0.84 9.87
N TYR A 61 1.26 -1.31 9.60
CA TYR A 61 0.39 -1.94 10.59
C TYR A 61 0.20 -3.41 10.26
N LYS A 62 0.36 -4.27 11.25
CA LYS A 62 0.04 -5.69 11.14
C LYS A 62 -1.29 -5.97 11.81
N VAL A 63 -2.18 -6.56 11.03
CA VAL A 63 -3.44 -7.12 11.50
C VAL A 63 -3.22 -8.61 11.77
N PHE A 64 -3.64 -9.09 12.93
CA PHE A 64 -3.52 -10.50 13.30
C PHE A 64 -4.67 -10.93 14.22
N ILE A 65 -4.97 -12.24 14.24
CA ILE A 65 -6.00 -12.79 15.12
C ILE A 65 -5.35 -13.29 16.41
N LYS A 66 -5.91 -12.91 17.55
CA LYS A 66 -5.56 -13.43 18.88
C LYS A 66 -6.84 -13.60 19.69
N ASP A 67 -7.00 -14.77 20.31
CA ASP A 67 -8.18 -15.11 21.12
C ASP A 67 -9.52 -14.93 20.37
N GLY A 68 -9.55 -15.31 19.10
CA GLY A 68 -10.73 -15.19 18.23
C GLY A 68 -11.11 -13.74 17.84
N LYS A 69 -10.25 -12.76 18.16
CA LYS A 69 -10.48 -11.34 17.86
C LYS A 69 -9.40 -10.78 16.95
N SER A 70 -9.78 -9.88 16.06
CA SER A 70 -8.83 -9.11 15.25
C SER A 70 -8.11 -8.08 16.10
N ASN A 71 -6.78 -8.08 16.02
CA ASN A 71 -5.89 -7.17 16.72
C ASN A 71 -5.00 -6.46 15.70
N ILE A 72 -4.52 -5.27 16.07
CA ILE A 72 -3.67 -4.43 15.22
C ILE A 72 -2.45 -4.02 16.05
N CYS A 73 -1.27 -4.06 15.44
CA CYS A 73 -0.03 -3.54 16.03
C CYS A 73 0.75 -2.74 14.97
N GLN A 74 1.30 -1.60 15.35
CA GLN A 74 2.20 -0.83 14.49
C GLN A 74 3.61 -1.45 14.54
N ILE A 75 4.19 -1.72 13.37
CA ILE A 75 5.53 -2.29 13.20
C ILE A 75 6.54 -1.22 12.80
N LYS A 76 6.09 -0.22 12.03
CA LYS A 76 6.90 0.88 11.52
C LYS A 76 6.10 2.18 11.60
#